data_AF-A0A926SGM7-F1
#
_entry.id   AF-A0A926SGM7-F1
#
_cell.length_a   1.000
_cell.length_b   1.000
_cell.length_c   1.000
_cell.angle_alpha   90.00
_cell.angle_beta   90.00
_cell.angle_gamma   90.00
#
_symmetry.space_group_name_H-M   'P 1'
#
loop_
_entity.id
_entity.type
_entity.pdbx_description
1 polymer ?
#
loop_
_entity_poly.entity_id
_entity_poly.type
_entity_poly.pdbx_seq_one_letter_code
_entity_poly.pdbx_strand_id
1 'polypeptide(L)' 'MTTFTALVERDTDTNLYVGHIPGFPGAHSQDETLNELRENLREVIEMLLEDEQVAFVFK' A
#
# COMPACT_ATOMS: atom_id res chain seq x y z
N MET A 1 -16.85 4.46 4.90
CA MET A 1 -15.76 3.60 4.40
C MET A 1 -15.11 4.34 3.24
N THR A 2 -13.81 4.58 3.34
CA THR A 2 -13.01 5.08 2.22
C THR A 2 -12.59 3.87 1.39
N THR A 3 -12.73 3.96 0.07
CA THR A 3 -12.33 2.88 -0.85
C THR A 3 -11.08 3.31 -1.59
N PHE A 4 -10.07 2.45 -1.60
CA PHE A 4 -8.85 2.63 -2.37
C PHE A 4 -8.77 1.57 -3.48
N THR A 5 -8.26 1.95 -4.64
CA THR A 5 -8.06 1.05 -5.77
C THR A 5 -6.55 0.83 -5.96
N ALA A 6 -6.11 -0.41 -5.84
CA ALA A 6 -4.73 -0.79 -6.12
C ALA A 6 -4.55 -1.20 -7.59
N LEU A 7 -3.43 -0.81 -8.19
CA LEU A 7 -2.94 -1.39 -9.43
C LEU A 7 -2.01 -2.53 -9.07
N VAL A 8 -2.30 -3.74 -9.58
CA VAL A 8 -1.54 -4.95 -9.27
C VAL A 8 -0.95 -5.52 -10.55
N GLU A 9 0.34 -5.84 -10.50
CA GLU A 9 1.07 -6.55 -11.54
C GLU A 9 1.69 -7.83 -10.99
N ARG A 10 2.02 -8.76 -11.89
CA ARG A 10 2.76 -9.98 -11.56
C ARG A 10 4.17 -9.83 -12.10
N ASP A 11 5.14 -9.77 -11.21
CA ASP A 11 6.55 -9.78 -11.58
C ASP A 11 6.95 -11.20 -12.02
N THR A 12 7.47 -11.32 -13.24
CA THR A 12 7.85 -12.62 -13.81
C THR A 12 9.20 -13.13 -13.33
N ASP A 13 10.06 -12.26 -12.81
CA ASP A 13 11.39 -12.65 -12.32
C ASP A 13 11.31 -13.19 -10.89
N THR A 14 10.52 -12.54 -10.04
CA THR A 14 10.34 -12.93 -8.63
C THR A 14 9.12 -13.80 -8.39
N ASN A 15 8.18 -13.85 -9.35
CA ASN A 15 6.90 -14.53 -9.24
C ASN A 15 6.02 -13.98 -8.10
N LEU A 16 6.21 -12.72 -7.69
CA LEU A 16 5.41 -12.03 -6.69
C LEU A 16 4.34 -11.14 -7.36
N TYR A 17 3.24 -10.92 -6.65
CA TYR A 17 2.33 -9.83 -6.97
C TYR A 17 2.91 -8.54 -6.39
N VAL A 18 2.99 -7.49 -7.21
CA VAL A 18 3.43 -6.15 -6.80
C VAL A 18 2.23 -5.22 -6.93
N GLY A 19 1.94 -4.47 -5.88
CA GLY A 19 0.77 -3.59 -5.82
C GLY A 19 1.11 -2.19 -5.31
N HIS A 20 0.43 -1.19 -5.86
CA HIS A 20 0.48 0.19 -5.35
C HIS A 20 -0.85 0.92 -5.54
N ILE A 21 -1.07 2.00 -4.79
CA ILE A 21 -2.26 2.85 -4.93
C ILE A 21 -1.90 4.15 -5.66
N PRO A 22 -2.42 4.37 -6.88
CA PRO A 22 -2.20 5.61 -7.60
C PRO A 22 -2.63 6.84 -6.79
N GLY A 23 -1.75 7.82 -6.67
CA GLY A 23 -2.03 9.06 -5.93
C GLY A 23 -1.82 8.96 -4.41
N PHE A 24 -1.33 7.84 -3.89
CA PHE A 24 -1.03 7.66 -2.48
C PHE A 24 0.45 7.28 -2.29
N PRO A 25 1.37 8.27 -2.23
CA PRO A 25 2.80 8.01 -2.10
C PRO A 25 3.10 7.15 -0.87
N GLY A 26 3.95 6.14 -1.05
CA GLY A 26 4.29 5.19 0.02
C GLY A 26 3.37 3.98 0.13
N ALA A 27 2.16 3.98 -0.45
CA ALA A 27 1.29 2.81 -0.46
C ALA A 27 1.68 1.81 -1.57
N HIS A 28 2.69 1.00 -1.28
CA HIS A 28 3.20 -0.07 -2.12
C HIS A 28 3.51 -1.31 -1.27
N SER A 29 3.27 -2.51 -1.82
CA SER A 29 3.65 -3.79 -1.20
C SER A 29 3.89 -4.85 -2.28
N GLN A 30 4.48 -5.98 -1.90
CA GLN A 30 4.68 -7.14 -2.75
C GLN A 30 4.52 -8.44 -1.97
N ASP A 31 3.82 -9.42 -2.53
CA ASP A 31 3.49 -10.67 -1.83
C ASP A 31 3.23 -11.86 -2.77
N GLU A 32 3.27 -13.07 -2.24
CA GLU A 32 3.08 -14.31 -3.03
C GLU A 32 1.64 -14.47 -3.53
N THR A 33 0.67 -14.00 -2.74
CA THR A 33 -0.76 -14.08 -3.05
C THR A 33 -1.46 -12.71 -3.06
N LEU A 34 -2.57 -12.62 -3.81
CA LEU A 34 -3.40 -11.40 -3.84
C LEU A 34 -4.01 -11.04 -2.47
N ASN A 35 -4.24 -12.05 -1.61
CA ASN A 35 -4.79 -11.81 -0.28
C ASN A 35 -3.75 -11.17 0.65
N GLU A 36 -2.53 -11.70 0.66
CA GLU A 36 -1.42 -11.12 1.42
C GLU A 36 -1.12 -9.71 0.93
N LEU A 37 -1.05 -9.50 -0.39
CA LEU A 37 -0.86 -8.18 -0.97
C LEU A 37 -1.93 -7.18 -0.51
N ARG A 38 -3.20 -7.61 -0.46
CA ARG A 38 -4.31 -6.77 -0.01
C ARG A 38 -4.18 -6.41 1.47
N GLU A 39 -3.86 -7.37 2.33
CA GLU A 39 -3.71 -7.10 3.77
C GLU A 39 -2.52 -6.19 4.05
N ASN A 40 -1.38 -6.42 3.40
CA ASN A 40 -0.21 -5.56 3.55
C ASN A 40 -0.45 -4.15 3.02
N LEU A 41 -1.12 -4.00 1.86
CA LEU A 41 -1.53 -2.67 1.38
C LEU A 41 -2.48 -1.98 2.35
N ARG A 42 -3.41 -2.71 2.99
CA ARG A 42 -4.30 -2.15 4.02
C ARG A 42 -3.48 -1.63 5.21
N GLU A 43 -2.55 -2.42 5.73
CA GLU A 43 -1.70 -2.01 6.86
C GLU A 43 -0.83 -0.80 6.52
N VAL A 44 -0.23 -0.77 5.33
CA VAL A 44 0.58 0.39 4.88
C VAL A 44 -0.28 1.65 4.78
N ILE A 45 -1.51 1.56 4.25
CA ILE A 45 -2.44 2.71 4.20
C ILE A 45 -2.79 3.16 5.62
N GLU A 46 -3.12 2.22 6.52
CA GLU A 46 -3.45 2.52 7.92
C GLU A 46 -2.30 3.29 8.59
N MET A 47 -1.06 2.81 8.43
CA MET A 47 0.14 3.49 8.95
C MET A 47 0.33 4.90 8.38
N LEU A 48 0.17 5.07 7.05
CA LEU A 48 0.36 6.37 6.42
C LEU A 48 -0.74 7.37 6.82
N LEU A 49 -1.99 6.91 7.00
CA LEU A 49 -3.08 7.74 7.51
C LEU A 49 -2.90 8.09 9.00
N GLU A 50 -2.26 7.23 9.78
CA GLU A 50 -1.86 7.55 11.15
C GLU A 50 -0.74 8.60 11.16
N ASP A 51 0.28 8.45 10.33
CA ASP A 51 1.39 9.42 10.20
C ASP A 51 0.93 10.81 9.74
N GLU A 52 -0.01 10.89 8.78
CA GLU A 52 -0.58 12.18 8.34
C GLU A 52 -1.35 12.91 9.45
N GLN A 53 -1.99 12.16 10.36
CA GLN A 53 -2.64 12.74 11.54
C GLN A 53 -1.63 13.18 12.60
N VAL A 54 -0.44 12.58 12.61
CA VAL A 54 0.69 12.88 13.51
C VAL A 54 1.71 13.80 12.81
N ALA A 55 1.25 14.69 11.92
CA ALA A 55 2.11 15.72 11.33
C ALA A 55 2.61 16.68 12.44
N PHE A 56 3.77 16.38 13.01
CA PHE A 56 4.51 17.28 13.89
C PHE A 56 4.99 18.48 13.06
N VAL A 57 4.21 19.57 13.11
CA VAL A 57 4.63 20.86 12.58
C VAL A 57 5.63 21.48 13.56
N PHE A 58 6.93 21.28 13.33
CA PHE A 58 7.93 22.22 13.83
C PHE A 58 7.92 23.44 12.91
N LYS A 59 7.44 24.58 13.43
CA LYS A 59 7.65 25.90 12.85
C LYS A 59 9.04 26.42 13.20
#